data_AF-A0A968S3J8-F1
#
_entry.id   AF-A0A968S3J8-F1
#
_cell.length_a   1.000
_cell.length_b   1.000
_cell.length_c   1.000
_cell.angle_alpha   90.00
_cell.angle_beta   90.00
_cell.angle_gamma   90.00
#
_symmetry.space_group_name_H-M   'P 1'
#
loop_
_entity.id
_entity.type
_entity.pdbx_description
1 polymer ?
#
loop_
_entity_poly.entity_id
_entity_poly.type
_entity_poly.pdbx_seq_one_letter_code
_entity_poly.pdbx_strand_id
1 'polypeptide(L)'
;MTKPRRQGPLAPTHRPIGRYFGGKWKQRKRLVEICDNIPHCCYVEPFGGFYSLGLAKARAFREVYNDLHPGNRNLMTVLRDIGGDLVNDLERSPITREEFERCKDWELHCLTPLEQARRYLLHAQCAFSGGGGRWSSGTSQARLELVANQSWGYLLAHWERMEGVIITGEDALDCLDSWDAPGTLFYLDPPYPWATRNSKDNRHANLAAAMPRRQYRHDYTDAQHQELLEKLCGLEGSVILSGYDCPMYSQALKDWERHERPSRDSSRSDRLEVVWVKQAKVSTVVETTVLRGSCRDALGRGRGDGRRGGVRTVVLRRKRKNGEIWTGEQCQLQWEADGRKHSRYLRKAIAPKVRADWEAGATVKELLEKYRLLEPKHA
;
A
#
# COMPACT_ATOMS: atom_id res chain seq x y z
N MET A 1 -3.88 -5.72 -23.23
CA MET A 1 -2.79 -4.71 -23.46
C MET A 1 -1.48 -5.21 -22.85
N THR A 2 -0.31 -5.00 -23.47
CA THR A 2 0.98 -5.36 -22.85
C THR A 2 1.51 -4.24 -21.96
N LYS A 3 1.98 -4.56 -20.75
CA LYS A 3 2.51 -3.58 -19.80
C LYS A 3 3.74 -2.88 -20.39
N PRO A 4 3.79 -1.53 -20.42
CA PRO A 4 4.91 -0.81 -21.03
C PRO A 4 6.24 -1.13 -20.31
N ARG A 5 7.35 -1.15 -21.05
CA ARG A 5 8.68 -1.38 -20.50
C ARG A 5 9.09 -0.19 -19.60
N ARG A 6 9.39 -0.51 -18.34
CA ARG A 6 9.69 0.44 -17.25
C ARG A 6 10.87 1.39 -17.54
N GLN A 7 10.62 2.69 -17.38
CA GLN A 7 11.62 3.76 -17.39
C GLN A 7 11.58 4.55 -16.06
N GLY A 8 11.99 3.96 -14.94
CA GLY A 8 12.13 4.69 -13.66
C GLY A 8 11.47 4.04 -12.43
N PRO A 9 11.54 4.68 -11.24
CA PRO A 9 10.82 4.24 -10.04
C PRO A 9 9.30 4.35 -10.22
N LEU A 10 8.55 3.49 -9.53
CA LEU A 10 7.08 3.47 -9.63
C LEU A 10 6.52 4.71 -8.92
N ALA A 11 5.89 5.60 -9.69
CA ALA A 11 5.37 6.87 -9.21
C ALA A 11 4.09 6.66 -8.37
N PRO A 12 3.88 7.43 -7.29
CA PRO A 12 2.63 7.43 -6.55
C PRO A 12 1.45 7.85 -7.42
N THR A 13 0.27 7.30 -7.14
CA THR A 13 -0.97 7.70 -7.82
C THR A 13 -1.82 8.59 -6.92
N HIS A 14 -2.24 9.74 -7.45
CA HIS A 14 -3.03 10.73 -6.71
C HIS A 14 -4.49 10.77 -7.17
N ARG A 15 -5.07 9.63 -7.51
CA ARG A 15 -6.52 9.42 -7.72
C ARG A 15 -6.87 8.08 -7.09
N PRO A 16 -8.00 7.91 -6.38
CA PRO A 16 -8.35 6.61 -5.82
C PRO A 16 -8.85 5.68 -6.93
N ILE A 17 -8.68 4.35 -6.76
CA ILE A 17 -9.23 3.33 -7.67
C ILE A 17 -10.74 3.51 -7.86
N GLY A 18 -11.42 3.91 -6.79
CA GLY A 18 -12.83 4.27 -6.86
C GLY A 18 -13.35 4.76 -5.52
N ARG A 19 -14.66 4.97 -5.46
CA ARG A 19 -15.33 5.23 -4.19
C ARG A 19 -15.41 3.94 -3.39
N TYR A 20 -14.95 4.00 -2.16
CA TYR A 20 -14.99 2.92 -1.20
C TYR A 20 -15.45 3.46 0.14
N PHE A 21 -16.31 2.71 0.82
CA PHE A 21 -16.76 3.09 2.15
C PHE A 21 -15.54 3.11 3.11
N GLY A 22 -15.43 4.17 3.92
CA GLY A 22 -14.28 4.37 4.81
C GLY A 22 -13.02 4.94 4.16
N GLY A 23 -12.96 5.11 2.84
CA GLY A 23 -11.76 5.56 2.13
C GLY A 23 -11.22 6.91 2.64
N LYS A 24 -9.92 6.96 2.98
CA LYS A 24 -9.26 8.12 3.61
C LYS A 24 -8.81 9.20 2.64
N TRP A 25 -9.55 9.39 1.54
CA TRP A 25 -9.18 10.32 0.48
C TRP A 25 -8.90 11.75 0.96
N LYS A 26 -9.75 12.27 1.85
CA LYS A 26 -9.63 13.63 2.42
C LYS A 26 -8.43 13.79 3.35
N GLN A 27 -7.96 12.71 3.97
CA GLN A 27 -6.81 12.70 4.89
C GLN A 27 -5.51 12.24 4.23
N ARG A 28 -5.58 11.71 3.00
CA ARG A 28 -4.48 11.08 2.28
C ARG A 28 -3.19 11.89 2.29
N LYS A 29 -3.21 13.19 2.02
CA LYS A 29 -1.96 14.01 1.97
C LYS A 29 -1.19 13.94 3.29
N ARG A 30 -1.90 14.11 4.40
CA ARG A 30 -1.34 14.01 5.76
C ARG A 30 -0.87 12.60 6.08
N LEU A 31 -1.66 11.58 5.75
CA LEU A 31 -1.28 10.18 5.97
C LEU A 31 -0.04 9.79 5.16
N VAL A 32 0.07 10.26 3.90
CA VAL A 32 1.25 10.09 3.06
C VAL A 32 2.46 10.75 3.69
N GLU A 33 2.32 11.99 4.17
CA GLU A 33 3.40 12.71 4.85
C GLU A 33 3.89 11.98 6.11
N ILE A 34 2.97 11.51 6.98
CA ILE A 34 3.33 10.70 8.15
C ILE A 34 4.03 9.41 7.69
N CYS A 35 3.48 8.71 6.71
CA CYS A 35 4.00 7.45 6.22
C CYS A 35 5.40 7.58 5.60
N ASP A 36 5.64 8.63 4.80
CA ASP A 36 6.90 8.87 4.12
C ASP A 36 7.99 9.37 5.09
N ASN A 37 7.60 9.99 6.22
CA ASN A 37 8.52 10.42 7.28
C ASN A 37 8.93 9.31 8.25
N ILE A 38 8.23 8.18 8.28
CA ILE A 38 8.61 7.03 9.11
C ILE A 38 9.55 6.14 8.29
N PRO A 39 10.81 5.92 8.71
CA PRO A 39 11.71 5.06 7.97
C PRO A 39 11.27 3.59 7.98
N HIS A 40 11.09 3.00 6.79
CA HIS A 40 10.70 1.59 6.64
C HIS A 40 11.18 1.02 5.31
N CYS A 41 11.33 -0.32 5.23
CA CYS A 41 11.62 -1.03 3.98
C CYS A 41 10.51 -2.00 3.57
N CYS A 42 9.65 -2.38 4.52
CA CYS A 42 8.43 -3.15 4.31
C CYS A 42 7.23 -2.28 4.68
N TYR A 43 6.21 -2.25 3.82
CA TYR A 43 4.94 -1.57 4.08
C TYR A 43 3.79 -2.55 3.97
N VAL A 44 2.89 -2.55 4.94
CA VAL A 44 1.79 -3.52 5.04
C VAL A 44 0.48 -2.79 5.35
N GLU A 45 -0.57 -3.08 4.60
CA GLU A 45 -1.95 -2.70 4.94
C GLU A 45 -2.78 -3.96 5.27
N PRO A 46 -2.96 -4.31 6.57
CA PRO A 46 -3.79 -5.45 6.98
C PRO A 46 -5.27 -5.32 6.61
N PHE A 47 -5.75 -4.06 6.52
CA PHE A 47 -7.11 -3.67 6.17
C PHE A 47 -7.10 -2.83 4.89
N GLY A 48 -6.69 -3.44 3.78
CA GLY A 48 -6.29 -2.71 2.58
C GLY A 48 -7.41 -1.94 1.88
N GLY A 49 -8.66 -2.41 1.90
CA GLY A 49 -9.76 -1.78 1.16
C GLY A 49 -9.38 -1.55 -0.30
N PHE A 50 -9.51 -0.30 -0.78
CA PHE A 50 -9.07 0.12 -2.13
C PHE A 50 -7.60 0.62 -2.18
N TYR A 51 -6.79 0.25 -1.19
CA TYR A 51 -5.34 0.51 -1.09
C TYR A 51 -4.92 1.97 -1.24
N SER A 52 -5.77 2.87 -0.73
CA SER A 52 -5.70 4.31 -1.06
C SER A 52 -4.44 5.01 -0.57
N LEU A 53 -3.80 4.50 0.50
CA LEU A 53 -2.57 5.06 1.05
C LEU A 53 -1.35 4.42 0.37
N GLY A 54 -1.29 3.09 0.28
CA GLY A 54 -0.20 2.35 -0.35
C GLY A 54 0.07 2.77 -1.79
N LEU A 55 -0.99 3.08 -2.55
CA LEU A 55 -0.90 3.65 -3.90
C LEU A 55 -0.35 5.08 -3.95
N ALA A 56 -0.61 5.88 -2.92
CA ALA A 56 -0.34 7.32 -2.90
C ALA A 56 0.95 7.72 -2.19
N LYS A 57 1.53 6.84 -1.37
CA LYS A 57 2.82 7.06 -0.69
C LYS A 57 4.01 6.73 -1.59
N ALA A 58 5.22 7.10 -1.15
CA ALA A 58 6.45 6.66 -1.78
C ALA A 58 6.56 5.11 -1.81
N ARG A 59 7.20 4.56 -2.84
CA ARG A 59 7.33 3.10 -2.98
C ARG A 59 8.29 2.53 -1.92
N ALA A 60 7.82 1.59 -1.11
CA ALA A 60 8.69 0.79 -0.24
C ALA A 60 9.35 -0.36 -1.03
N PHE A 61 10.44 -0.92 -0.49
CA PHE A 61 11.14 -2.05 -1.11
C PHE A 61 10.21 -3.27 -1.21
N ARG A 62 9.50 -3.57 -0.13
CA ARG A 62 8.45 -4.59 -0.08
C ARG A 62 7.13 -3.93 0.31
N GLU A 63 6.06 -4.29 -0.40
CA GLU A 63 4.71 -3.81 -0.12
C GLU A 63 3.76 -4.99 -0.11
N VAL A 64 2.92 -5.03 0.92
CA VAL A 64 1.92 -6.07 1.15
C VAL A 64 0.56 -5.42 1.31
N TYR A 65 -0.36 -5.87 0.47
CA TYR A 65 -1.78 -5.59 0.57
C TYR A 65 -2.48 -6.82 1.13
N ASN A 66 -3.25 -6.64 2.21
CA ASN A 66 -4.10 -7.68 2.76
C ASN A 66 -5.53 -7.17 2.90
N ASP A 67 -6.52 -8.01 2.57
CA ASP A 67 -7.92 -7.72 2.88
C ASP A 67 -8.71 -9.03 2.96
N LEU A 68 -9.56 -9.16 3.98
CA LEU A 68 -10.39 -10.35 4.16
C LEU A 68 -11.55 -10.40 3.14
N HIS A 69 -11.91 -9.28 2.52
CA HIS A 69 -12.98 -9.22 1.52
C HIS A 69 -12.52 -9.75 0.15
N PRO A 70 -13.14 -10.84 -0.36
CA PRO A 70 -12.70 -11.49 -1.60
C PRO A 70 -12.79 -10.57 -2.83
N GLY A 71 -13.78 -9.68 -2.89
CA GLY A 71 -13.90 -8.71 -3.98
C GLY A 71 -12.76 -7.69 -4.03
N ASN A 72 -12.27 -7.25 -2.86
CA ASN A 72 -11.16 -6.32 -2.80
C ASN A 72 -9.87 -7.00 -3.26
N ARG A 73 -9.62 -8.23 -2.76
CA ARG A 73 -8.47 -9.04 -3.20
C ARG A 73 -8.47 -9.30 -4.69
N ASN A 74 -9.59 -9.80 -5.23
CA ASN A 74 -9.69 -10.09 -6.65
C ASN A 74 -9.47 -8.82 -7.49
N LEU A 75 -10.04 -7.68 -7.08
CA LEU A 75 -9.82 -6.40 -7.74
C LEU A 75 -8.33 -6.01 -7.74
N MET A 76 -7.63 -6.11 -6.61
CA MET A 76 -6.20 -5.79 -6.55
C MET A 76 -5.36 -6.76 -7.39
N THR A 77 -5.69 -8.05 -7.40
CA THR A 77 -5.00 -9.06 -8.20
C THR A 77 -5.17 -8.78 -9.69
N VAL A 78 -6.41 -8.59 -10.16
CA VAL A 78 -6.71 -8.26 -11.56
C VAL A 78 -6.05 -6.95 -11.96
N LEU A 79 -6.12 -5.92 -11.11
CA LEU A 79 -5.48 -4.63 -11.38
C LEU A 79 -3.97 -4.73 -11.49
N ARG A 80 -3.31 -5.58 -10.68
CA ARG A 80 -1.86 -5.82 -10.74
C ARG A 80 -1.44 -6.59 -12.00
N ASP A 81 -2.17 -7.65 -12.32
CA ASP A 81 -1.75 -8.64 -13.30
C ASP A 81 -2.19 -8.26 -14.72
N ILE A 82 -3.46 -7.89 -14.88
CA ILE A 82 -4.10 -7.62 -16.17
C ILE A 82 -4.89 -6.30 -16.17
N GLY A 83 -4.41 -5.27 -15.45
CA GLY A 83 -5.11 -4.01 -15.28
C GLY A 83 -5.50 -3.29 -16.58
N GLY A 84 -4.73 -3.48 -17.66
CA GLY A 84 -5.09 -2.96 -18.98
C GLY A 84 -6.38 -3.57 -19.55
N ASP A 85 -6.64 -4.85 -19.29
CA ASP A 85 -7.86 -5.51 -19.76
C ASP A 85 -9.06 -5.10 -18.89
N LEU A 86 -8.85 -4.92 -17.58
CA LEU A 86 -9.85 -4.34 -16.68
C LEU A 86 -10.27 -2.93 -17.12
N VAL A 87 -9.31 -2.07 -17.49
CA VAL A 87 -9.61 -0.73 -18.01
C VAL A 87 -10.44 -0.82 -19.29
N ASN A 88 -10.05 -1.69 -20.24
CA ASN A 88 -10.77 -1.87 -21.49
C ASN A 88 -12.23 -2.30 -21.28
N ASP A 89 -12.48 -3.21 -20.33
CA ASP A 89 -13.83 -3.68 -20.04
C ASP A 89 -14.66 -2.62 -19.31
N LEU A 90 -14.06 -1.87 -18.40
CA LEU A 90 -14.71 -0.76 -17.70
C LEU A 90 -15.08 0.40 -18.63
N GLU A 91 -14.22 0.73 -19.61
CA GLU A 91 -14.49 1.77 -20.63
C GLU A 91 -15.68 1.40 -21.53
N ARG A 92 -15.93 0.11 -21.75
CA ARG A 92 -17.07 -0.39 -22.55
C ARG A 92 -18.33 -0.67 -21.72
N SER A 93 -18.25 -0.56 -20.40
CA SER A 93 -19.34 -0.91 -19.51
C SER A 93 -20.39 0.21 -19.45
N PRO A 94 -21.66 -0.06 -19.81
CA PRO A 94 -22.69 0.96 -19.77
C PRO A 94 -23.00 1.37 -18.32
N ILE A 95 -23.11 2.67 -18.04
CA ILE A 95 -23.59 3.15 -16.73
C ILE A 95 -25.12 3.23 -16.76
N THR A 96 -25.77 2.08 -16.58
CA THR A 96 -27.24 1.98 -16.50
C THR A 96 -27.67 1.31 -15.19
N ARG A 97 -28.94 1.52 -14.82
CA ARG A 97 -29.51 0.84 -13.65
C ARG A 97 -29.53 -0.67 -13.84
N GLU A 98 -29.84 -1.14 -15.05
CA GLU A 98 -29.80 -2.56 -15.38
C GLU A 98 -28.40 -3.15 -15.20
N GLU A 99 -27.36 -2.46 -15.69
CA GLU A 99 -25.98 -2.91 -15.52
C GLU A 99 -25.57 -2.94 -14.04
N PHE A 100 -25.98 -1.93 -13.27
CA PHE A 100 -25.74 -1.91 -11.83
C PHE A 100 -26.37 -3.09 -11.10
N GLU A 101 -27.63 -3.42 -11.42
CA GLU A 101 -28.31 -4.58 -10.83
C GLU A 101 -27.57 -5.88 -11.21
N ARG A 102 -27.15 -6.03 -12.47
CA ARG A 102 -26.34 -7.17 -12.93
C ARG A 102 -24.99 -7.28 -12.20
N CYS A 103 -24.38 -6.14 -11.85
CA CYS A 103 -23.10 -6.11 -11.15
C CYS A 103 -23.19 -6.52 -9.68
N LYS A 104 -24.40 -6.65 -9.09
CA LYS A 104 -24.56 -7.15 -7.71
C LYS A 104 -24.08 -8.59 -7.58
N ASP A 105 -24.27 -9.38 -8.63
CA ASP A 105 -23.89 -10.79 -8.67
C ASP A 105 -22.43 -10.98 -9.11
N TRP A 106 -21.53 -10.15 -8.57
CA TRP A 106 -20.10 -10.22 -8.89
C TRP A 106 -19.41 -11.46 -8.28
N GLU A 107 -20.04 -12.15 -7.32
CA GLU A 107 -19.50 -13.35 -6.67
C GLU A 107 -19.81 -14.65 -7.41
N LEU A 108 -20.52 -14.59 -8.53
CA LEU A 108 -20.90 -15.79 -9.29
C LEU A 108 -19.66 -16.57 -9.73
N HIS A 109 -19.63 -17.87 -9.38
CA HIS A 109 -18.52 -18.76 -9.67
C HIS A 109 -18.28 -19.00 -11.17
N CYS A 110 -19.29 -18.79 -12.01
CA CYS A 110 -19.16 -18.89 -13.46
C CYS A 110 -18.47 -17.69 -14.11
N LEU A 111 -18.24 -16.60 -13.37
CA LEU A 111 -17.57 -15.41 -13.88
C LEU A 111 -16.06 -15.58 -13.83
N THR A 112 -15.38 -15.00 -14.83
CA THR A 112 -13.92 -14.89 -14.80
C THR A 112 -13.49 -13.90 -13.71
N PRO A 113 -12.28 -14.04 -13.14
CA PRO A 113 -11.75 -13.07 -12.16
C PRO A 113 -11.83 -11.62 -12.66
N LEU A 114 -11.56 -11.40 -13.95
CA LEU A 114 -11.67 -10.10 -14.61
C LEU A 114 -13.09 -9.53 -14.54
N GLU A 115 -14.11 -10.33 -14.89
CA GLU A 115 -15.51 -9.90 -14.86
C GLU A 115 -16.01 -9.68 -13.43
N GLN A 116 -15.57 -10.50 -12.48
CA GLN A 116 -15.86 -10.29 -11.06
C GLN A 116 -15.30 -8.93 -10.59
N ALA A 117 -14.04 -8.60 -10.94
CA ALA A 117 -13.41 -7.33 -10.59
C ALA A 117 -14.11 -6.13 -11.26
N ARG A 118 -14.46 -6.25 -12.55
CA ARG A 118 -15.21 -5.23 -13.29
C ARG A 118 -16.55 -4.94 -12.63
N ARG A 119 -17.36 -5.97 -12.39
CA ARG A 119 -18.67 -5.84 -11.71
C ARG A 119 -18.53 -5.25 -10.32
N TYR A 120 -17.57 -5.75 -9.54
CA TYR A 120 -17.34 -5.27 -8.18
C TYR A 120 -17.03 -3.77 -8.12
N LEU A 121 -16.08 -3.32 -8.96
CA LEU A 121 -15.70 -1.90 -9.01
C LEU A 121 -16.81 -1.02 -9.60
N LEU A 122 -17.45 -1.47 -10.68
CA LEU A 122 -18.53 -0.72 -11.32
C LEU A 122 -19.73 -0.57 -10.38
N HIS A 123 -20.13 -1.64 -9.69
CA HIS A 123 -21.19 -1.60 -8.68
C HIS A 123 -20.87 -0.61 -7.57
N ALA A 124 -19.66 -0.66 -6.99
CA ALA A 124 -19.24 0.27 -5.96
C ALA A 124 -19.33 1.73 -6.43
N GLN A 125 -18.94 1.99 -7.68
CA GLN A 125 -18.94 3.33 -8.26
C GLN A 125 -20.36 3.82 -8.60
N CYS A 126 -21.24 2.93 -9.03
CA CYS A 126 -22.64 3.20 -9.37
C CYS A 126 -23.56 3.26 -8.14
N ALA A 127 -23.14 2.69 -7.00
CA ALA A 127 -23.90 2.73 -5.76
C ALA A 127 -23.96 4.13 -5.12
N PHE A 128 -25.04 4.40 -4.39
CA PHE A 128 -25.11 5.55 -3.49
C PHE A 128 -23.98 5.50 -2.45
N SER A 129 -23.36 6.63 -2.16
CA SER A 129 -22.22 6.77 -1.22
C SER A 129 -21.03 5.83 -1.45
N GLY A 130 -20.85 5.24 -2.64
CA GLY A 130 -19.67 4.42 -2.94
C GLY A 130 -19.69 3.01 -2.35
N GLY A 131 -20.88 2.42 -2.20
CA GLY A 131 -21.05 1.06 -1.65
C GLY A 131 -22.39 0.78 -0.97
N GLY A 132 -23.32 1.75 -0.90
CA GLY A 132 -24.58 1.65 -0.16
C GLY A 132 -25.66 0.74 -0.74
N GLY A 133 -25.31 -0.24 -1.59
CA GLY A 133 -26.20 -1.28 -2.13
C GLY A 133 -27.37 -0.82 -3.01
N ARG A 134 -27.60 0.48 -3.15
CA ARG A 134 -28.68 1.09 -3.94
C ARG A 134 -28.12 1.84 -5.13
N TRP A 135 -28.83 1.72 -6.25
CA TRP A 135 -28.58 2.57 -7.42
C TRP A 135 -28.71 4.03 -7.02
N SER A 136 -27.76 4.86 -7.44
CA SER A 136 -27.82 6.29 -7.22
C SER A 136 -28.38 6.98 -8.46
N SER A 137 -29.60 7.51 -8.34
CA SER A 137 -30.42 8.11 -9.40
C SER A 137 -29.83 9.37 -10.06
N GLY A 138 -28.71 9.88 -9.53
CA GLY A 138 -27.77 10.69 -10.28
C GLY A 138 -28.11 12.12 -10.61
N THR A 139 -28.94 12.77 -9.81
CA THR A 139 -29.25 14.21 -9.95
C THR A 139 -28.10 15.15 -9.51
N SER A 140 -27.00 14.64 -8.96
CA SER A 140 -25.84 15.47 -8.60
C SER A 140 -24.91 15.71 -9.79
N GLN A 141 -24.38 16.93 -9.95
CA GLN A 141 -23.39 17.30 -10.96
C GLN A 141 -22.22 16.30 -11.09
N ALA A 142 -21.62 15.89 -9.97
CA ALA A 142 -20.52 14.92 -9.95
C ALA A 142 -20.91 13.51 -10.43
N ARG A 143 -22.20 13.16 -10.43
CA ARG A 143 -22.72 11.92 -11.02
C ARG A 143 -22.99 12.10 -12.50
N LEU A 144 -23.59 13.23 -12.89
CA LEU A 144 -23.78 13.57 -14.31
C LEU A 144 -22.43 13.55 -15.05
N GLU A 145 -21.37 14.09 -14.44
CA GLU A 145 -20.01 14.01 -14.96
C GLU A 145 -19.45 12.59 -15.03
N LEU A 146 -19.75 11.73 -14.05
CA LEU A 146 -19.33 10.33 -14.05
C LEU A 146 -20.03 9.52 -15.15
N VAL A 147 -21.31 9.80 -15.40
CA VAL A 147 -22.10 9.17 -16.48
C VAL A 147 -21.69 9.72 -17.85
N ALA A 148 -21.43 11.02 -17.95
CA ALA A 148 -21.11 11.69 -19.21
C ALA A 148 -19.64 11.52 -19.65
N ASN A 149 -18.70 11.42 -18.70
CA ASN A 149 -17.26 11.36 -18.94
C ASN A 149 -16.64 10.14 -18.25
N GLN A 150 -17.24 8.96 -18.46
CA GLN A 150 -16.72 7.70 -17.92
C GLN A 150 -15.32 7.45 -18.49
N SER A 151 -14.29 7.69 -17.66
CA SER A 151 -12.90 7.45 -18.02
C SER A 151 -12.21 6.67 -16.91
N TRP A 152 -11.66 5.52 -17.29
CA TRP A 152 -10.94 4.58 -16.43
C TRP A 152 -9.46 4.52 -16.73
N GLY A 153 -8.98 5.22 -17.76
CA GLY A 153 -7.56 5.27 -18.14
C GLY A 153 -6.59 5.62 -16.99
N TYR A 154 -7.04 6.33 -15.96
CA TYR A 154 -6.24 6.62 -14.76
C TYR A 154 -5.82 5.36 -13.97
N LEU A 155 -6.53 4.24 -14.12
CA LEU A 155 -6.17 2.96 -13.52
C LEU A 155 -4.93 2.34 -14.18
N LEU A 156 -4.51 2.78 -15.36
CA LEU A 156 -3.25 2.32 -15.96
C LEU A 156 -2.04 2.69 -15.08
N ALA A 157 -2.03 3.89 -14.48
CA ALA A 157 -1.00 4.26 -13.51
C ALA A 157 -1.06 3.39 -12.24
N HIS A 158 -2.25 2.93 -11.86
CA HIS A 158 -2.42 2.01 -10.73
C HIS A 158 -1.90 0.61 -11.07
N TRP A 159 -2.16 0.13 -12.29
CA TRP A 159 -1.63 -1.14 -12.78
C TRP A 159 -0.10 -1.15 -12.73
N GLU A 160 0.55 -0.07 -13.13
CA GLU A 160 2.00 0.11 -12.96
C GLU A 160 2.39 0.13 -11.48
N ARG A 161 1.73 0.97 -10.67
CA ARG A 161 2.04 1.12 -9.23
C ARG A 161 1.92 -0.16 -8.42
N MET A 162 0.99 -1.05 -8.78
CA MET A 162 0.74 -2.33 -8.14
C MET A 162 1.81 -3.40 -8.46
N GLU A 163 2.71 -3.15 -9.41
CA GLU A 163 3.76 -4.11 -9.77
C GLU A 163 4.59 -4.51 -8.55
N GLY A 164 4.71 -5.82 -8.30
CA GLY A 164 5.48 -6.38 -7.19
C GLY A 164 4.85 -6.18 -5.80
N VAL A 165 3.61 -5.69 -5.72
CA VAL A 165 2.83 -5.72 -4.47
C VAL A 165 2.39 -7.17 -4.20
N ILE A 166 2.68 -7.65 -2.99
CA ILE A 166 2.24 -8.94 -2.48
C ILE A 166 0.78 -8.78 -2.05
N ILE A 167 -0.09 -9.69 -2.49
CA ILE A 167 -1.53 -9.64 -2.20
C ILE A 167 -1.87 -10.89 -1.39
N THR A 168 -2.40 -10.69 -0.18
CA THR A 168 -2.82 -11.76 0.75
C THR A 168 -4.30 -11.60 1.12
N GLY A 169 -4.85 -12.62 1.79
CA GLY A 169 -6.23 -12.65 2.25
C GLY A 169 -6.38 -13.32 3.60
N GLU A 170 -5.41 -13.04 4.46
CA GLU A 170 -5.31 -13.56 5.81
C GLU A 170 -6.19 -12.75 6.76
N ASP A 171 -6.47 -13.32 7.94
CA ASP A 171 -6.97 -12.50 9.04
C ASP A 171 -5.96 -11.38 9.34
N ALA A 172 -6.45 -10.22 9.77
CA ALA A 172 -5.58 -9.08 9.98
C ALA A 172 -4.52 -9.35 11.07
N LEU A 173 -4.85 -10.13 12.11
CA LEU A 173 -3.89 -10.46 13.18
C LEU A 173 -2.80 -11.42 12.67
N ASP A 174 -3.17 -12.41 11.85
CA ASP A 174 -2.22 -13.33 11.20
C ASP A 174 -1.30 -12.58 10.23
N CYS A 175 -1.85 -11.58 9.52
CA CYS A 175 -1.08 -10.71 8.65
C CYS A 175 -0.08 -9.86 9.44
N LEU A 176 -0.46 -9.36 10.62
CA LEU A 176 0.46 -8.64 11.50
C LEU A 176 1.63 -9.55 11.92
N ASP A 177 1.35 -10.79 12.34
CA ASP A 177 2.39 -11.75 12.73
C ASP A 177 3.35 -12.11 11.60
N SER A 178 2.81 -12.34 10.41
CA SER A 178 3.59 -12.79 9.25
C SER A 178 4.61 -11.75 8.78
N TRP A 179 4.37 -10.47 9.07
CA TRP A 179 5.14 -9.36 8.54
C TRP A 179 5.79 -8.48 9.61
N ASP A 180 5.63 -8.78 10.89
CA ASP A 180 6.22 -7.97 11.96
C ASP A 180 7.75 -8.07 11.94
N ALA A 181 8.38 -6.90 11.89
CA ALA A 181 9.81 -6.73 11.93
C ALA A 181 10.15 -5.25 12.21
N PRO A 182 11.35 -4.94 12.72
CA PRO A 182 11.74 -3.55 13.03
C PRO A 182 11.79 -2.60 11.82
N GLY A 183 11.81 -3.16 10.60
CA GLY A 183 11.80 -2.40 9.34
C GLY A 183 10.43 -2.33 8.66
N THR A 184 9.38 -2.85 9.30
CA THR A 184 8.00 -2.86 8.79
C THR A 184 7.24 -1.65 9.30
N LEU A 185 6.51 -1.00 8.39
CA LEU A 185 5.48 -0.02 8.70
C LEU A 185 4.11 -0.61 8.37
N PHE A 186 3.25 -0.70 9.38
CA PHE A 186 1.86 -1.08 9.23
C PHE A 186 0.97 0.16 9.16
N TYR A 187 0.06 0.20 8.19
CA TYR A 187 -1.06 1.14 8.19
C TYR A 187 -2.37 0.38 8.39
N LEU A 188 -3.11 0.75 9.43
CA LEU A 188 -4.37 0.12 9.78
C LEU A 188 -5.51 1.12 9.73
N ASP A 189 -6.57 0.73 9.04
CA ASP A 189 -7.86 1.43 9.00
C ASP A 189 -8.99 0.40 9.20
N PRO A 190 -9.08 -0.22 10.40
CA PRO A 190 -10.03 -1.28 10.66
C PRO A 190 -11.48 -0.76 10.58
N PRO A 191 -12.48 -1.66 10.47
CA PRO A 191 -13.84 -1.30 10.76
C PRO A 191 -13.94 -0.66 12.15
N TYR A 192 -14.33 0.61 12.25
CA TYR A 192 -14.39 1.32 13.55
C TYR A 192 -15.38 0.74 14.55
N PRO A 193 -15.12 0.90 15.87
CA PRO A 193 -16.00 0.37 16.91
C PRO A 193 -17.44 0.84 16.75
N TRP A 194 -18.40 -0.03 17.02
CA TRP A 194 -19.82 0.27 16.77
C TRP A 194 -20.32 1.51 17.50
N ALA A 195 -19.91 1.71 18.76
CA ALA A 195 -20.29 2.87 19.55
C ALA A 195 -19.87 4.22 18.92
N THR A 196 -18.86 4.20 18.04
CA THR A 196 -18.37 5.39 17.33
C THR A 196 -19.11 5.64 16.02
N ARG A 197 -19.91 4.68 15.55
CA ARG A 197 -20.63 4.70 14.27
C ARG A 197 -22.12 4.99 14.49
N ASN A 198 -22.48 6.26 14.63
CA ASN A 198 -23.91 6.63 14.60
C ASN A 198 -24.45 6.54 13.17
N SER A 199 -24.90 5.37 12.72
CA SER A 199 -25.88 5.36 11.64
C SER A 199 -27.22 5.83 12.23
N LYS A 200 -27.53 7.13 12.10
CA LYS A 200 -28.92 7.61 12.12
C LYS A 200 -29.76 7.03 10.95
N ASP A 201 -29.21 6.09 10.17
CA ASP A 201 -29.95 5.27 9.22
C ASP A 201 -30.72 4.11 9.91
N ASN A 202 -31.38 4.44 11.03
CA ASN A 202 -32.47 3.65 11.62
C ASN A 202 -33.73 3.66 10.74
N ARG A 203 -33.68 4.24 9.53
CA ARG A 203 -34.80 4.22 8.56
C ARG A 203 -35.08 2.85 7.96
N HIS A 204 -34.27 1.84 8.27
CA HIS A 204 -34.52 0.44 7.96
C HIS A 204 -34.24 -0.47 9.16
N ALA A 205 -34.44 0.02 10.39
CA ALA A 205 -34.59 -0.87 11.53
C ALA A 205 -35.89 -1.68 11.31
N ASN A 206 -35.79 -2.87 10.71
CA ASN A 206 -36.89 -3.81 10.78
C ASN A 206 -37.06 -4.16 12.25
N LEU A 207 -38.24 -3.84 12.74
CA LEU A 207 -38.76 -4.07 14.08
C LEU A 207 -38.89 -5.58 14.34
N ALA A 208 -37.78 -6.31 14.49
CA ALA A 208 -37.81 -7.73 14.87
C ALA A 208 -36.51 -8.34 15.43
N ALA A 209 -35.34 -7.70 15.34
CA ALA A 209 -34.12 -8.27 15.92
C ALA A 209 -33.14 -7.19 16.38
N ALA A 210 -32.82 -7.19 17.68
CA ALA A 210 -31.82 -6.36 18.32
C ALA A 210 -30.39 -6.77 17.92
N MET A 211 -30.05 -6.68 16.64
CA MET A 211 -28.66 -6.70 16.17
C MET A 211 -28.39 -5.49 15.27
N PRO A 212 -27.38 -4.65 15.58
CA PRO A 212 -26.99 -3.55 14.71
C PRO A 212 -26.50 -4.10 13.35
N ARG A 213 -26.90 -3.47 12.24
CA ARG A 213 -26.51 -3.90 10.90
C ARG A 213 -25.01 -3.70 10.68
N ARG A 214 -24.31 -4.75 10.26
CA ARG A 214 -22.90 -4.72 9.87
C ARG A 214 -22.70 -3.77 8.68
N GLN A 215 -21.72 -2.87 8.79
CA GLN A 215 -21.38 -1.92 7.72
C GLN A 215 -20.34 -2.47 6.74
N TYR A 216 -19.52 -3.40 7.22
CA TYR A 216 -18.61 -4.23 6.44
C TYR A 216 -19.03 -5.70 6.54
N ARG A 217 -18.74 -6.51 5.52
CA ARG A 217 -19.04 -7.97 5.56
C ARG A 217 -18.38 -8.65 6.76
N HIS A 218 -17.15 -8.23 7.06
CA HIS A 218 -16.37 -8.64 8.21
C HIS A 218 -16.20 -7.41 9.10
N ASP A 219 -16.94 -7.36 10.21
CA ASP A 219 -16.92 -6.25 11.16
C ASP A 219 -16.27 -6.71 12.47
N TYR A 220 -15.69 -5.78 13.23
CA TYR A 220 -15.04 -6.10 14.51
C TYR A 220 -16.01 -5.88 15.67
N THR A 221 -16.01 -6.82 16.60
CA THR A 221 -16.59 -6.65 17.94
C THR A 221 -15.65 -5.83 18.82
N ASP A 222 -16.15 -5.28 19.93
CA ASP A 222 -15.31 -4.56 20.89
C ASP A 222 -14.19 -5.46 21.47
N ALA A 223 -14.44 -6.75 21.65
CA ALA A 223 -13.41 -7.72 22.08
C ALA A 223 -12.30 -7.90 21.02
N GLN A 224 -12.68 -8.00 19.74
CA GLN A 224 -11.70 -8.06 18.64
C GLN A 224 -10.92 -6.75 18.49
N HIS A 225 -11.53 -5.61 18.82
CA HIS A 225 -10.81 -4.34 18.90
C HIS A 225 -9.78 -4.33 20.03
N GLN A 226 -10.11 -4.87 21.22
CA GLN A 226 -9.14 -4.99 22.31
C GLN A 226 -7.97 -5.89 21.92
N GLU A 227 -8.24 -7.07 21.35
CA GLU A 227 -7.22 -7.99 20.86
C GLU A 227 -6.31 -7.33 19.81
N LEU A 228 -6.90 -6.59 18.86
CA LEU A 228 -6.12 -5.81 17.89
C LEU A 228 -5.23 -4.78 18.58
N LEU A 229 -5.74 -4.00 19.53
CA LEU A 229 -4.96 -2.97 20.22
C LEU A 229 -3.81 -3.58 21.03
N GLU A 230 -4.04 -4.68 21.73
CA GLU A 230 -3.01 -5.43 22.44
C GLU A 230 -1.91 -5.91 21.48
N LYS A 231 -2.31 -6.49 20.33
CA LYS A 231 -1.39 -6.91 19.28
C LYS A 231 -0.53 -5.75 18.78
N LEU A 232 -1.15 -4.63 18.42
CA LEU A 232 -0.48 -3.45 17.88
C LEU A 232 0.54 -2.85 18.86
N CYS A 233 0.20 -2.84 20.15
CA CYS A 233 1.12 -2.41 21.20
C CYS A 233 2.35 -3.32 21.32
N GLY A 234 2.21 -4.62 21.02
CA GLY A 234 3.29 -5.62 21.05
C GLY A 234 4.24 -5.63 19.84
N LEU A 235 3.86 -5.07 18.70
CA LEU A 235 4.65 -5.16 17.45
C LEU A 235 6.06 -4.54 17.56
N GLU A 236 7.04 -5.12 16.87
CA GLU A 236 8.38 -4.55 16.70
C GLU A 236 8.37 -3.39 15.69
N GLY A 237 7.56 -3.50 14.64
CA GLY A 237 7.42 -2.52 13.58
C GLY A 237 6.75 -1.20 14.01
N SER A 238 6.85 -0.22 13.12
CA SER A 238 6.11 1.03 13.25
C SER A 238 4.66 0.83 12.84
N VAL A 239 3.74 1.57 13.44
CA VAL A 239 2.30 1.45 13.23
C VAL A 239 1.67 2.82 13.08
N ILE A 240 0.83 2.98 12.06
CA ILE A 240 -0.11 4.08 11.90
C ILE A 240 -1.52 3.48 11.98
N LEU A 241 -2.32 3.90 12.96
CA LEU A 241 -3.70 3.46 13.14
C LEU A 241 -4.65 4.63 12.94
N SER A 242 -5.63 4.49 12.05
CA SER A 242 -6.72 5.45 11.86
C SER A 242 -7.98 4.99 12.61
N GLY A 243 -8.69 5.92 13.25
CA GLY A 243 -9.92 5.62 13.96
C GLY A 243 -10.69 6.86 14.41
N TYR A 244 -11.80 6.64 15.11
CA TYR A 244 -12.47 7.67 15.89
C TYR A 244 -12.00 7.62 17.34
N ASP A 245 -11.92 8.78 17.98
CA ASP A 245 -11.64 8.84 19.40
C ASP A 245 -12.72 8.12 20.21
N CYS A 246 -12.30 7.24 21.11
CA CYS A 246 -13.17 6.56 22.06
C CYS A 246 -12.36 6.05 23.26
N PRO A 247 -12.96 5.92 24.46
CA PRO A 247 -12.22 5.57 25.68
C PRO A 247 -11.31 4.34 25.55
N MET A 248 -11.77 3.30 24.85
CA MET A 248 -11.00 2.09 24.59
C MET A 248 -9.69 2.37 23.84
N TYR A 249 -9.75 3.15 22.75
CA TYR A 249 -8.56 3.51 21.97
C TYR A 249 -7.69 4.52 22.72
N SER A 250 -8.29 5.55 23.34
CA SER A 250 -7.55 6.58 24.06
C SER A 250 -6.77 6.01 25.25
N GLN A 251 -7.33 5.02 25.95
CA GLN A 251 -6.66 4.34 27.05
C GLN A 251 -5.53 3.40 26.57
N ALA A 252 -5.79 2.59 25.56
CA ALA A 252 -4.81 1.63 25.04
C ALA A 252 -3.62 2.31 24.35
N LEU A 253 -3.85 3.44 23.67
CA LEU A 253 -2.87 4.13 22.83
C LEU A 253 -2.37 5.44 23.46
N LYS A 254 -2.47 5.58 24.78
CA LYS A 254 -2.12 6.80 25.53
C LYS A 254 -0.66 7.26 25.32
N ASP A 255 0.24 6.33 25.04
CA ASP A 255 1.68 6.57 24.86
C ASP A 255 2.07 6.74 23.38
N TRP A 256 1.10 6.72 22.46
CA TRP A 256 1.32 6.88 21.03
C TRP A 256 1.20 8.35 20.63
N GLU A 257 1.93 8.76 19.60
CA GLU A 257 1.76 10.08 19.01
C GLU A 257 0.35 10.19 18.43
N ARG A 258 -0.35 11.29 18.74
CA ARG A 258 -1.77 11.47 18.43
C ARG A 258 -1.99 12.67 17.52
N HIS A 259 -2.70 12.44 16.42
CA HIS A 259 -2.91 13.40 15.36
C HIS A 259 -4.40 13.56 15.06
N GLU A 260 -5.00 14.66 15.52
CA GLU A 260 -6.44 14.86 15.47
C GLU A 260 -6.90 15.64 14.23
N ARG A 261 -8.15 15.43 13.82
CA ARG A 261 -8.83 16.23 12.80
C ARG A 261 -10.34 16.24 13.01
N PRO A 262 -10.97 17.42 13.03
CA PRO A 262 -12.42 17.51 12.94
C PRO A 262 -12.92 16.92 11.61
N SER A 263 -13.84 15.97 11.70
CA SER A 263 -14.48 15.30 10.57
C SER A 263 -16.00 15.35 10.74
N ARG A 264 -16.71 15.17 9.63
CA ARG A 264 -18.15 14.94 9.64
C ARG A 264 -18.40 13.58 9.00
N ASP A 265 -19.06 12.71 9.73
CA ASP A 265 -19.46 11.42 9.18
C ASP A 265 -20.59 11.58 8.13
N SER A 266 -20.99 10.47 7.50
CA SER A 266 -22.08 10.46 6.51
C SER A 266 -23.44 10.85 7.09
N SER A 267 -23.58 10.89 8.43
CA SER A 267 -24.75 11.37 9.15
C SER A 267 -24.69 12.87 9.52
N ARG A 268 -23.61 13.57 9.11
CA ARG A 268 -23.31 14.97 9.46
C ARG A 268 -23.10 15.20 10.97
N SER A 269 -22.79 14.15 11.72
CA SER A 269 -22.38 14.29 13.11
C SER A 269 -20.91 14.71 13.15
N ASP A 270 -20.58 15.69 13.98
CA ASP A 270 -19.19 16.09 14.19
C ASP A 270 -18.45 14.95 14.92
N ARG A 271 -17.31 14.54 14.35
CA ARG A 271 -16.46 13.45 14.84
C ARG A 271 -15.02 13.93 14.88
N LEU A 272 -14.26 13.42 15.82
CA LEU A 272 -12.82 13.60 15.85
C LEU A 272 -12.17 12.36 15.22
N GLU A 273 -11.72 12.50 13.97
CA GLU A 273 -10.86 11.47 13.37
C GLU A 273 -9.47 11.62 13.95
N VAL A 274 -8.94 10.51 14.46
CA VAL A 274 -7.64 10.46 15.11
C VAL A 274 -6.76 9.46 14.36
N VAL A 275 -5.52 9.87 14.16
CA VAL A 275 -4.45 8.99 13.70
C VAL A 275 -3.47 8.81 14.86
N TRP A 276 -3.25 7.58 15.28
CA TRP A 276 -2.24 7.23 16.28
C TRP A 276 -1.01 6.66 15.59
N VAL A 277 0.18 7.06 16.06
CA VAL A 277 1.46 6.64 15.49
C VAL A 277 2.34 6.08 16.59
N LYS A 278 2.80 4.84 16.38
CA LYS A 278 3.88 4.21 17.14
C LYS A 278 5.07 4.06 16.20
N GLN A 279 6.22 4.56 16.61
CA GLN A 279 7.47 4.32 15.90
C GLN A 279 8.23 3.17 16.56
N ALA A 280 8.83 2.31 15.75
CA ALA A 280 9.69 1.23 16.22
C ALA A 280 10.85 1.80 17.05
N LYS A 281 11.13 1.18 18.21
CA LYS A 281 12.23 1.58 19.12
C LYS A 281 13.62 1.49 18.47
N VAL A 282 13.73 0.70 17.40
CA VAL A 282 14.95 0.51 16.63
C VAL A 282 14.61 0.59 15.16
N SER A 283 14.73 1.78 14.57
CA SER A 283 14.59 1.96 13.12
C SER A 283 15.77 1.32 12.43
N THR A 284 15.65 0.03 12.16
CA THR A 284 16.59 -0.68 11.31
C THR A 284 16.29 -0.34 9.86
N VAL A 285 16.71 0.84 9.43
CA VAL A 285 16.51 1.28 8.05
C VAL A 285 17.50 0.53 7.20
N VAL A 286 17.01 -0.35 6.32
CA VAL A 286 17.83 -0.94 5.25
C VAL A 286 17.62 -0.10 3.99
N GLU A 287 18.43 0.95 3.79
CA GLU A 287 18.44 1.68 2.52
C GLU A 287 18.92 0.72 1.43
N THR A 288 18.04 0.33 0.50
CA THR A 288 18.36 -0.60 -0.58
C THR A 288 18.18 0.08 -1.93
N THR A 289 19.28 0.36 -2.64
CA THR A 289 19.22 0.91 -4.00
C THR A 289 19.63 -0.15 -5.01
N VAL A 290 18.74 -0.42 -5.97
CA VAL A 290 18.97 -1.37 -7.09
C VAL A 290 19.44 -0.58 -8.30
N LEU A 291 20.70 -0.78 -8.70
CA LEU A 291 21.26 -0.14 -9.90
C LEU A 291 21.09 -1.02 -11.12
N ARG A 292 21.04 -0.41 -12.31
CA ARG A 292 21.13 -1.12 -13.59
C ARG A 292 22.28 -0.54 -14.40
N GLY A 293 23.42 -1.23 -14.53
CA GLY A 293 24.60 -0.70 -15.25
C GLY A 293 25.95 -1.36 -14.90
N SER A 294 27.03 -0.94 -15.59
CA SER A 294 28.40 -1.44 -15.42
C SER A 294 29.10 -0.77 -14.22
N CYS A 295 29.30 -1.51 -13.12
CA CYS A 295 29.83 -0.95 -11.86
C CYS A 295 31.36 -1.08 -11.70
N ARG A 296 32.10 -0.70 -12.74
CA ARG A 296 33.57 -0.86 -12.81
C ARG A 296 34.31 -0.04 -11.75
N ASP A 297 33.81 1.14 -11.39
CA ASP A 297 34.48 2.05 -10.46
C ASP A 297 34.20 1.76 -8.98
N ALA A 298 33.07 1.13 -8.66
CA ALA A 298 32.67 0.80 -7.28
C ALA A 298 33.45 -0.39 -6.70
N LEU A 299 33.78 -1.38 -7.55
CA LEU A 299 34.36 -2.66 -7.14
C LEU A 299 35.90 -2.66 -7.11
N GLY A 300 36.54 -1.56 -7.52
CA GLY A 300 37.99 -1.45 -7.65
C GLY A 300 38.56 -2.33 -8.77
N ARG A 301 39.79 -2.02 -9.23
CA ARG A 301 40.53 -2.89 -10.14
C ARG A 301 41.04 -4.12 -9.38
N GLY A 302 40.14 -5.09 -9.14
CA GLY A 302 40.47 -6.43 -8.66
C GLY A 302 40.74 -7.37 -9.83
N ARG A 303 41.87 -8.08 -9.76
CA ARG A 303 42.48 -8.94 -10.79
C ARG A 303 41.50 -9.84 -11.55
N GLY A 304 41.82 -10.03 -12.83
CA GLY A 304 41.04 -10.79 -13.80
C GLY A 304 40.58 -12.16 -13.31
N ASP A 305 39.27 -12.38 -13.41
CA ASP A 305 38.76 -13.57 -14.06
C ASP A 305 38.08 -13.05 -15.34
N GLY A 306 38.57 -13.50 -16.50
CA GLY A 306 38.16 -13.08 -17.83
C GLY A 306 36.70 -13.40 -18.22
N ARG A 307 35.80 -13.56 -17.24
CA ARG A 307 34.37 -13.71 -17.50
C ARG A 307 33.75 -12.33 -17.69
N ARG A 308 33.69 -11.90 -18.95
CA ARG A 308 32.91 -10.77 -19.48
C ARG A 308 31.38 -10.95 -19.30
N GLY A 309 30.93 -11.39 -18.13
CA GLY A 309 29.51 -11.51 -17.78
C GLY A 309 29.03 -10.22 -17.13
N GLY A 310 28.30 -9.40 -17.88
CA GLY A 310 27.82 -8.10 -17.45
C GLY A 310 27.17 -8.12 -16.06
N VAL A 311 27.83 -7.48 -15.10
CA VAL A 311 27.16 -7.05 -13.87
C VAL A 311 26.03 -6.12 -14.28
N ARG A 312 24.79 -6.61 -14.19
CA ARG A 312 23.60 -5.84 -14.56
C ARG A 312 23.08 -5.03 -13.39
N THR A 313 23.37 -5.40 -12.15
CA THR A 313 22.81 -4.76 -10.96
C THR A 313 23.77 -4.74 -9.78
N VAL A 314 23.76 -3.66 -9.01
CA VAL A 314 24.45 -3.59 -7.72
C VAL A 314 23.44 -3.15 -6.69
N VAL A 315 23.41 -3.84 -5.54
CA VAL A 315 22.51 -3.56 -4.43
C VAL A 315 23.34 -3.14 -3.23
N LEU A 316 23.39 -1.83 -2.98
CA LEU A 316 23.99 -1.32 -1.74
C LEU A 316 22.92 -1.33 -0.65
N ARG A 317 23.28 -1.85 0.51
CA ARG A 317 22.41 -1.92 1.70
C ARG A 317 23.06 -1.14 2.83
N ARG A 318 22.48 -0.02 3.26
CA ARG A 318 22.87 0.67 4.50
C ARG A 318 21.89 0.25 5.58
N LYS A 319 22.36 -0.40 6.64
CA LYS A 319 21.54 -0.69 7.83
C LYS A 319 21.82 0.41 8.85
N ARG A 320 20.80 1.17 9.28
CA ARG A 320 20.90 2.03 10.46
C ARG A 320 20.44 1.25 11.69
N LYS A 321 20.96 1.54 12.88
CA LYS A 321 20.44 1.05 14.15
C LYS A 321 20.55 2.20 15.14
N ASN A 322 19.44 2.62 15.74
CA ASN A 322 19.39 3.75 16.70
C ASN A 322 19.96 5.06 16.14
N GLY A 323 19.71 5.37 14.86
CA GLY A 323 20.26 6.56 14.19
C GLY A 323 21.72 6.44 13.77
N GLU A 324 22.46 5.45 14.28
CA GLU A 324 23.85 5.18 13.93
C GLU A 324 23.96 4.18 12.77
N ILE A 325 25.03 4.28 11.98
CA ILE A 325 25.31 3.32 10.92
C ILE A 325 25.69 1.99 11.57
N TRP A 326 24.93 0.94 11.30
CA TRP A 326 25.26 -0.39 11.81
C TRP A 326 26.59 -0.86 11.20
N THR A 327 27.59 -1.06 12.04
CA THR A 327 28.99 -1.37 11.67
C THR A 327 29.20 -2.78 11.11
N GLY A 328 28.15 -3.60 11.01
CA GLY A 328 28.20 -4.87 10.31
C GLY A 328 28.13 -4.66 8.79
N GLU A 329 29.29 -4.48 8.16
CA GLU A 329 29.41 -4.25 6.72
C GLU A 329 28.80 -5.40 5.89
N GLN A 330 27.67 -5.18 5.22
CA GLN A 330 27.15 -6.10 4.21
C GLN A 330 26.68 -5.37 2.96
N CYS A 331 27.61 -5.02 2.07
CA CYS A 331 27.28 -4.71 0.68
C CYS A 331 27.11 -6.03 -0.09
N GLN A 332 26.07 -6.17 -0.91
CA GLN A 332 25.81 -7.39 -1.68
C GLN A 332 25.77 -7.08 -3.18
N LEU A 333 26.71 -7.65 -3.92
CA LEU A 333 26.69 -7.66 -5.38
C LEU A 333 25.71 -8.75 -5.84
N GLN A 334 24.84 -8.44 -6.81
CA GLN A 334 23.95 -9.42 -7.43
C GLN A 334 24.04 -9.31 -8.95
N TRP A 335 24.38 -10.38 -9.66
CA TRP A 335 24.46 -10.38 -11.12
C TRP A 335 23.81 -11.61 -11.72
N GLU A 336 23.55 -11.59 -13.02
CA GLU A 336 23.03 -12.72 -13.76
C GLU A 336 24.02 -13.09 -14.87
N ALA A 337 24.42 -14.35 -14.92
CA ALA A 337 25.30 -14.90 -15.94
C ALA A 337 24.74 -16.28 -16.35
N ASP A 338 24.70 -16.55 -17.66
CA ASP A 338 24.25 -17.84 -18.21
C ASP A 338 22.85 -18.29 -17.69
N GLY A 339 21.93 -17.33 -17.53
CA GLY A 339 20.56 -17.58 -17.03
C GLY A 339 20.47 -17.89 -15.53
N ARG A 340 21.57 -17.73 -14.77
CA ARG A 340 21.62 -17.98 -13.34
C ARG A 340 21.88 -16.70 -12.55
N LYS A 341 21.17 -16.54 -11.44
CA LYS A 341 21.38 -15.43 -10.49
C LYS A 341 22.53 -15.78 -9.55
N HIS A 342 23.46 -14.84 -9.43
CA HIS A 342 24.60 -14.93 -8.52
C HIS A 342 24.54 -13.79 -7.52
N SER A 343 25.00 -14.03 -6.29
CA SER A 343 25.19 -12.98 -5.30
C SER A 343 26.49 -13.16 -4.54
N ARG A 344 27.13 -12.05 -4.16
CA ARG A 344 28.38 -12.06 -3.39
C ARG A 344 28.39 -10.90 -2.40
N TYR A 345 28.68 -11.21 -1.13
CA TYR A 345 28.92 -10.19 -0.12
C TYR A 345 30.30 -9.54 -0.33
N LEU A 346 30.32 -8.22 -0.48
CA LEU A 346 31.50 -7.39 -0.67
C LEU A 346 32.06 -6.99 0.70
N ARG A 347 32.54 -7.94 1.51
CA ARG A 347 33.19 -7.63 2.80
C ARG A 347 34.57 -6.94 2.64
N LYS A 348 35.20 -7.04 1.46
CA LYS A 348 36.57 -6.55 1.18
C LYS A 348 36.80 -5.96 -0.23
N ALA A 349 35.75 -5.85 -1.05
CA ALA A 349 35.86 -5.61 -2.50
C ALA A 349 35.29 -4.25 -2.94
N ILE A 350 35.09 -3.32 -2.01
CA ILE A 350 34.74 -1.94 -2.33
C ILE A 350 36.04 -1.16 -2.52
N ALA A 351 36.13 -0.32 -3.55
CA ALA A 351 37.30 0.52 -3.77
C ALA A 351 37.58 1.37 -2.50
N PRO A 352 38.84 1.49 -2.03
CA PRO A 352 39.16 2.19 -0.78
C PRO A 352 38.58 3.60 -0.68
N LYS A 353 38.52 4.34 -1.80
CA LYS A 353 37.90 5.66 -1.90
C LYS A 353 36.40 5.67 -1.62
N VAL A 354 35.67 4.68 -2.14
CA VAL A 354 34.22 4.52 -1.92
C VAL A 354 33.95 4.11 -0.48
N ARG A 355 34.82 3.25 0.08
CA ARG A 355 34.75 2.87 1.50
C ARG A 355 34.99 4.07 2.42
N ALA A 356 36.00 4.90 2.15
CA ALA A 356 36.29 6.08 2.96
C ALA A 356 35.13 7.08 2.97
N ASP A 357 34.53 7.37 1.80
CA ASP A 357 33.36 8.24 1.73
C ASP A 357 32.12 7.63 2.42
N TRP A 358 31.95 6.31 2.33
CA TRP A 358 30.90 5.57 3.03
C TRP A 358 31.07 5.65 4.55
N GLU A 359 32.28 5.45 5.05
CA GLU A 359 32.64 5.58 6.47
C GLU A 359 32.47 7.03 6.97
N ALA A 360 32.69 8.02 6.11
CA ALA A 360 32.42 9.43 6.37
C ALA A 360 30.90 9.78 6.37
N GLY A 361 30.02 8.79 6.18
CA GLY A 361 28.57 8.94 6.33
C GLY A 361 27.81 9.24 5.05
N ALA A 362 28.49 9.30 3.89
CA ALA A 362 27.86 9.56 2.60
C ALA A 362 26.67 8.61 2.35
N THR A 363 25.56 9.18 1.91
CA THR A 363 24.36 8.43 1.50
C THR A 363 24.67 7.58 0.27
N VAL A 364 23.86 6.54 0.07
CA VAL A 364 23.96 5.71 -1.14
C VAL A 364 23.88 6.60 -2.39
N LYS A 365 22.97 7.59 -2.42
CA LYS A 365 22.81 8.52 -3.56
C LYS A 365 24.07 9.35 -3.85
N GLU A 366 24.67 9.96 -2.83
CA GLU A 366 25.88 10.79 -2.98
C GLU A 366 27.06 10.00 -3.52
N LEU A 367 27.25 8.75 -3.06
CA LEU A 367 28.29 7.87 -3.59
C LEU A 367 28.04 7.53 -5.07
N LEU A 368 26.78 7.32 -5.44
CA LEU A 368 26.43 7.00 -6.82
C LEU A 368 26.68 8.16 -7.78
N GLU A 369 26.36 9.39 -7.36
CA GLU A 369 26.62 10.60 -8.12
C GLU A 369 28.12 10.90 -8.20
N LYS A 370 28.82 10.85 -7.06
CA LYS A 370 30.26 11.13 -6.96
C LYS A 370 31.10 10.18 -7.80
N TYR A 371 30.75 8.91 -7.84
CA TYR A 371 31.49 7.88 -8.58
C TYR A 371 30.91 7.55 -9.96
N ARG A 372 29.95 8.35 -10.46
CA ARG A 372 29.30 8.17 -11.76
C ARG A 372 28.79 6.73 -11.99
N LEU A 373 28.27 6.12 -10.93
CA LEU A 373 27.75 4.75 -10.96
C LEU A 373 26.33 4.68 -11.55
N LEU A 374 25.77 5.83 -11.89
CA LEU A 374 24.56 6.02 -12.66
C LEU A 374 24.97 6.28 -14.12
N GLU A 375 25.21 5.24 -14.91
CA GLU A 375 25.19 5.43 -16.37
C GLU A 375 23.76 5.23 -16.89
N PRO A 376 23.18 6.21 -17.59
CA PRO A 376 22.07 5.92 -18.48
C PRO A 376 22.62 5.01 -19.59
N LYS A 377 21.90 3.93 -19.90
CA LYS A 377 22.18 3.19 -21.13
C LYS A 377 22.09 4.18 -22.30
N HIS A 378 23.20 4.37 -23.00
CA HIS A 378 23.18 4.93 -24.35
C HIS A 378 22.12 4.21 -25.21
N ALA A 379 21.33 5.03 -25.91
CA ALA A 379 20.49 4.83 -27.10
C ALA A 379 19.87 3.45 -27.34
#